data_AF-A0A1C5QB56-F1
#
_entry.id   AF-A0A1C5QB56-F1
#
_cell.length_a   1.000
_cell.length_b   1.000
_cell.length_c   1.000
_cell.angle_alpha   90.00
_cell.angle_beta   90.00
_cell.angle_gamma   90.00
#
_symmetry.space_group_name_H-M   'P 1'
#
loop_
_entity.id
_entity.type
_entity.pdbx_description
1 polymer ?
#
loop_
_entity_poly.entity_id
_entity_poly.type
_entity_poly.pdbx_seq_one_letter_code
_entity_poly.pdbx_strand_id
1 'polypeptide(L)'
;MQIYLPKIIYSSPTKLPTLEKLILYYIIHKAFENNITNNEDSNIEIDLKELYTILNNSSIEFTDVKSQIKSAIDNLTKINMSLVDNGFHIKLAPITGIYLDKFSSKLYTVINPIIIEYLDQVFTGNYINFELNKHCK
;
A
#
# COMPACT_ATOMS: atom_id res chain seq x y z
N MET A 1 -7.56 -11.52 3.09
CA MET A 1 -6.22 -11.46 3.73
C MET A 1 -6.26 -10.41 4.81
N GLN A 2 -5.80 -10.72 6.03
CA GLN A 2 -5.69 -9.71 7.09
C GLN A 2 -4.49 -8.81 6.80
N ILE A 3 -4.66 -7.49 6.93
CA ILE A 3 -3.58 -6.52 6.82
C ILE A 3 -3.45 -5.71 8.10
N TYR A 4 -2.22 -5.31 8.40
CA TYR A 4 -1.87 -4.47 9.53
C TYR A 4 -1.29 -3.16 9.00
N LEU A 5 -1.88 -2.04 9.40
CA LEU A 5 -1.49 -0.73 8.91
C LEU A 5 -1.33 0.26 10.08
N PRO A 6 -0.25 1.05 10.13
CA PRO A 6 -0.12 2.14 11.11
C PRO A 6 -1.37 3.04 11.14
N LYS A 7 -1.87 3.38 12.33
CA LYS A 7 -3.11 4.17 12.45
C LYS A 7 -3.02 5.51 11.74
N ILE A 8 -1.84 6.13 11.77
CA ILE A 8 -1.60 7.42 11.11
C ILE A 8 -1.77 7.33 9.59
N ILE A 9 -1.33 6.24 8.97
CA ILE A 9 -1.47 5.99 7.53
C ILE A 9 -2.92 5.66 7.18
N TYR A 10 -3.58 4.82 7.99
CA TYR A 10 -5.00 4.48 7.78
C TYR A 10 -5.90 5.72 7.87
N SER A 11 -5.64 6.58 8.86
CA SER A 11 -6.45 7.77 9.17
C SER A 11 -6.11 8.96 8.27
N SER A 12 -5.07 8.85 7.44
CA SER A 12 -4.70 9.90 6.50
C SER A 12 -5.88 10.19 5.56
N PRO A 13 -6.33 11.46 5.45
CA PRO A 13 -7.22 11.84 4.38
C PRO A 13 -6.51 11.61 3.04
N THR A 14 -6.99 10.64 2.28
CA THR A 14 -6.53 10.37 0.93
C THR A 14 -7.72 10.51 -0.03
N LYS A 15 -7.57 11.30 -1.09
CA LYS A 15 -8.57 11.41 -2.17
C LYS A 15 -8.44 10.27 -3.18
N LEU A 16 -8.03 9.09 -2.72
CA LEU A 16 -7.70 7.97 -3.59
C LEU A 16 -8.95 7.22 -3.98
N PRO A 17 -9.06 6.77 -5.24
CA PRO A 17 -10.02 5.75 -5.57
C PRO A 17 -9.73 4.48 -4.77
N THR A 18 -10.79 3.71 -4.52
CA THR A 18 -10.76 2.55 -3.60
C THR A 18 -9.67 1.55 -3.96
N LEU A 19 -9.46 1.27 -5.25
CA LEU A 19 -8.48 0.28 -5.71
C LEU A 19 -7.04 0.72 -5.41
N GLU A 20 -6.65 1.94 -5.77
CA GLU A 20 -5.33 2.52 -5.48
C GLU A 20 -5.05 2.52 -3.98
N LYS A 21 -6.06 2.86 -3.17
CA LYS A 21 -5.95 2.85 -1.71
C LYS A 21 -5.69 1.44 -1.17
N LEU A 22 -6.40 0.44 -1.67
CA LEU A 22 -6.20 -0.96 -1.26
C LEU A 22 -4.83 -1.49 -1.67
N ILE A 23 -4.38 -1.20 -2.89
CA ILE A 23 -3.04 -1.61 -3.36
C ILE A 23 -1.96 -0.93 -2.52
N LEU A 24 -2.11 0.36 -2.22
CA LEU A 24 -1.19 1.09 -1.34
C LEU A 24 -1.09 0.45 0.04
N TYR A 25 -2.23 0.14 0.66
CA TYR A 25 -2.26 -0.50 1.98
C TYR A 25 -1.64 -1.89 1.97
N TYR A 26 -1.86 -2.64 0.89
CA TYR A 26 -1.21 -3.93 0.68
C TYR A 26 0.31 -3.79 0.57
N ILE A 27 0.82 -2.82 -0.20
CA ILE A 27 2.26 -2.54 -0.32
C ILE A 27 2.86 -2.22 1.06
N ILE A 28 2.24 -1.34 1.83
CA ILE A 28 2.73 -0.94 3.16
C ILE A 28 2.69 -2.12 4.14
N HIS A 29 1.65 -2.95 4.07
CA HIS A 29 1.59 -4.18 4.86
C HIS A 29 2.71 -5.16 4.48
N LYS A 30 3.02 -5.35 3.20
CA LYS A 30 4.16 -6.18 2.77
C LYS A 30 5.49 -5.60 3.24
N ALA A 31 5.64 -4.27 3.31
CA ALA A 31 6.81 -3.63 3.93
C ALA A 31 7.02 -4.08 5.36
N PHE A 32 5.93 -4.05 6.13
CA PHE A 32 5.93 -4.51 7.51
C PHE A 32 6.25 -6.01 7.62
N GLU A 33 5.60 -6.87 6.81
CA GLU A 33 5.87 -8.32 6.84
C GLU A 33 7.33 -8.67 6.53
N ASN A 34 7.97 -7.89 5.66
CA ASN A 34 9.38 -8.07 5.31
C ASN A 34 10.36 -7.38 6.28
N ASN A 35 9.88 -6.74 7.35
CA ASN A 35 10.69 -5.98 8.32
C ASN A 35 11.62 -4.93 7.67
N ILE A 36 11.14 -4.24 6.64
CA ILE A 36 11.93 -3.22 5.94
C ILE A 36 12.25 -2.05 6.90
N THR A 37 13.50 -1.61 6.87
CA THR A 37 13.99 -0.46 7.64
C THR A 37 14.62 0.59 6.72
N ASN A 38 14.74 1.83 7.19
CA ASN A 38 15.30 2.96 6.43
C ASN A 38 16.77 2.79 5.99
N ASN A 39 17.46 1.75 6.46
CA ASN A 39 18.86 1.50 6.16
C ASN A 39 19.07 0.58 4.94
N GLU A 40 17.99 0.01 4.41
CA GLU A 40 18.02 -0.93 3.27
C GLU A 40 17.50 -0.26 2.00
N ASP A 41 17.94 -0.77 0.84
CA ASP A 41 17.28 -0.49 -0.44
C ASP A 41 15.79 -0.78 -0.25
N SER A 42 14.98 0.26 -0.06
CA SER A 42 13.58 0.19 0.40
C SER A 42 12.63 -0.24 -0.71
N ASN A 43 13.09 -1.22 -1.50
CA ASN A 43 12.45 -1.86 -2.62
C ASN A 43 11.64 -3.04 -2.10
N ILE A 44 10.34 -3.02 -2.35
CA ILE A 44 9.45 -4.14 -2.05
C ILE A 44 9.17 -4.88 -3.34
N GLU A 45 9.36 -6.20 -3.28
CA GLU A 45 8.85 -7.10 -4.30
C GLU A 45 7.44 -7.57 -3.94
N ILE A 46 6.52 -7.46 -4.90
CA ILE A 46 5.13 -7.86 -4.77
C ILE A 46 4.76 -8.81 -5.89
N ASP A 47 4.26 -9.99 -5.54
CA ASP A 47 3.65 -10.90 -6.51
C ASP A 47 2.26 -10.39 -6.89
N LEU A 48 2.10 -9.99 -8.16
CA LEU A 48 0.80 -9.54 -8.66
C LEU A 48 -0.24 -10.66 -8.68
N LYS A 49 0.16 -11.94 -8.76
CA LYS A 49 -0.78 -13.06 -8.72
C LYS A 49 -1.50 -13.15 -7.38
N GLU A 50 -0.79 -12.88 -6.29
CA GLU A 50 -1.37 -12.79 -4.95
C GLU A 50 -2.38 -11.64 -4.89
N LEU A 51 -1.97 -10.46 -5.37
CA LEU A 51 -2.84 -9.28 -5.42
C LEU A 51 -4.10 -9.52 -6.27
N TYR A 52 -3.96 -10.12 -7.45
CA TYR A 52 -5.08 -10.52 -8.31
C TYR A 52 -6.04 -11.47 -7.59
N THR A 53 -5.50 -12.45 -6.85
CA THR A 53 -6.32 -13.42 -6.12
C THR A 53 -7.10 -12.76 -4.98
N ILE A 54 -6.47 -11.84 -4.24
CA ILE A 54 -7.14 -11.11 -3.15
C ILE A 54 -8.27 -10.24 -3.68
N LEU A 55 -8.01 -9.52 -4.78
CA LEU A 55 -8.98 -8.59 -5.38
C LEU A 55 -10.10 -9.32 -6.14
N ASN A 56 -9.83 -10.45 -6.79
CA ASN A 56 -10.87 -11.31 -7.38
C ASN A 56 -11.84 -11.87 -6.34
N ASN A 57 -11.36 -12.09 -5.12
CA ASN A 57 -12.18 -12.56 -3.99
C ASN A 57 -12.76 -11.38 -3.17
N SER A 58 -12.64 -10.15 -3.66
CA SER A 58 -13.25 -8.98 -3.04
C SER A 58 -14.68 -8.77 -3.54
N SER A 59 -15.44 -7.93 -2.86
CA SER A 59 -16.79 -7.54 -3.30
C SER A 59 -16.78 -6.46 -4.39
N ILE A 60 -15.62 -6.09 -4.94
CA ILE A 60 -15.53 -5.09 -6.01
C ILE A 60 -15.86 -5.79 -7.34
N GLU A 61 -16.85 -5.26 -8.05
CA GLU A 61 -17.12 -5.71 -9.42
C GLU A 61 -16.07 -5.13 -10.38
N PHE A 62 -15.32 -6.03 -11.00
CA PHE A 62 -14.32 -5.70 -12.01
C PHE A 62 -14.72 -6.31 -13.35
N THR A 63 -14.74 -5.52 -14.41
CA THR A 63 -14.91 -6.01 -15.79
C THR A 63 -13.61 -6.57 -16.37
N ASP A 64 -12.46 -5.96 -16.02
CA ASP A 64 -11.11 -6.44 -16.32
C ASP A 64 -10.16 -6.09 -15.16
N VAL A 65 -10.06 -7.02 -14.21
CA VAL A 65 -9.29 -6.88 -12.97
C VAL A 65 -7.82 -6.55 -13.25
N LYS A 66 -7.23 -7.19 -14.26
CA LYS A 66 -5.80 -7.03 -14.57
C LYS A 66 -5.50 -5.63 -15.10
N SER A 67 -6.30 -5.15 -16.05
CA SER A 67 -6.13 -3.81 -16.60
C SER A 67 -6.36 -2.73 -15.54
N GLN A 68 -7.40 -2.88 -14.71
CA GLN A 68 -7.70 -1.92 -13.64
C GLN A 68 -6.59 -1.87 -12.57
N ILE A 69 -6.06 -3.03 -12.15
CA ILE A 69 -4.94 -3.06 -11.19
C ILE A 69 -3.68 -2.43 -11.79
N LYS A 70 -3.38 -2.71 -13.06
CA LYS A 70 -2.24 -2.07 -13.72
C LYS A 70 -2.40 -0.55 -13.77
N SER A 71 -3.58 -0.05 -14.14
CA SER A 71 -3.88 1.38 -14.14
C SER A 71 -3.76 2.00 -12.74
N ALA A 72 -4.22 1.27 -11.71
CA ALA A 72 -4.11 1.74 -10.32
C ALA A 72 -2.64 1.79 -9.86
N ILE A 73 -1.84 0.77 -10.20
CA ILE A 73 -0.38 0.74 -9.94
C ILE A 73 0.31 1.94 -10.60
N ASP A 74 0.00 2.23 -11.88
CA ASP A 74 0.59 3.36 -12.61
C ASP A 74 0.20 4.73 -11.98
N ASN A 75 -0.88 4.78 -11.20
CA ASN A 75 -1.32 5.98 -10.50
C ASN A 75 -0.72 6.12 -9.08
N LEU A 76 -0.12 5.06 -8.52
CA LEU A 76 0.38 5.09 -7.14
C LEU A 76 1.50 6.13 -6.91
N THR A 77 2.33 6.41 -7.91
CA THR A 77 3.38 7.45 -7.82
C THR A 77 2.83 8.88 -7.86
N LYS A 78 1.58 9.05 -8.29
CA LYS A 78 0.89 10.35 -8.33
C LYS A 78 0.14 10.65 -7.03
N ILE A 79 0.13 9.70 -6.10
CA ILE A 79 -0.55 9.81 -4.82
C ILE A 79 0.20 10.78 -3.94
N ASN A 80 -0.54 11.72 -3.37
CA ASN A 80 -0.09 12.49 -2.22
C ASN A 80 -0.93 12.11 -1.00
N MET A 81 -0.23 11.86 0.10
CA MET A 81 -0.77 11.54 1.41
C MET A 81 -0.56 12.73 2.34
N SER A 82 -1.46 12.91 3.31
CA SER A 82 -1.36 13.96 4.34
C SER A 82 -1.46 13.32 5.71
N LEU A 83 -0.31 13.11 6.34
CA LEU A 83 -0.23 12.55 7.69
C LEU A 83 -0.38 13.67 8.72
N VAL A 84 -0.99 13.35 9.87
CA VAL A 84 -1.07 14.26 11.02
C VAL A 84 -0.45 13.54 12.21
N ASP A 85 0.69 14.05 12.66
CA ASP A 85 1.45 13.51 13.79
C ASP A 85 1.63 14.59 14.85
N ASN A 86 1.00 14.43 16.02
CA ASN A 86 1.07 15.39 17.13
C ASN A 86 0.81 16.87 16.73
N GLY A 87 -0.07 17.10 15.75
CA GLY A 87 -0.40 18.43 15.23
C GLY A 87 0.46 18.91 14.06
N PHE A 88 1.51 18.18 13.69
CA PHE A 88 2.29 18.43 12.48
C PHE A 88 1.64 17.80 11.26
N HIS A 89 1.52 18.57 10.18
CA HIS A 89 0.99 18.10 8.90
C HIS A 89 2.13 17.75 7.95
N ILE A 90 2.23 16.48 7.58
CA ILE A 90 3.26 16.00 6.65
C ILE A 90 2.59 15.63 5.34
N LYS A 91 3.01 16.27 4.25
CA LYS A 91 2.57 15.93 2.89
C LYS A 91 3.69 15.22 2.16
N LEU A 92 3.39 14.05 1.62
CA LEU A 92 4.38 13.23 0.93
C LEU A 92 3.74 12.34 -0.14
N ALA A 93 4.55 11.88 -1.10
CA ALA A 93 4.19 10.74 -1.94
C ALA A 93 4.61 9.46 -1.21
N PRO A 94 3.70 8.52 -0.91
CA PRO A 94 4.02 7.33 -0.12
C PRO A 94 4.85 6.31 -0.89
N ILE A 95 4.75 6.32 -2.22
CA ILE A 95 5.55 5.51 -3.14
C ILE A 95 6.34 6.46 -4.03
N THR A 96 7.67 6.32 -4.06
CA THR A 96 8.58 7.21 -4.80
C THR A 96 9.07 6.59 -6.11
N GLY A 97 8.92 5.26 -6.28
CA GLY A 97 9.30 4.55 -7.48
C GLY A 97 8.48 3.27 -7.68
N ILE A 98 8.17 2.95 -8.94
CA ILE A 98 7.43 1.75 -9.32
C ILE A 98 8.05 1.16 -10.58
N TYR A 99 8.26 -0.16 -10.58
CA TYR A 99 8.68 -0.91 -11.74
C TYR A 99 7.88 -2.21 -11.85
N LEU A 100 7.24 -2.41 -12.99
CA LEU A 100 6.48 -3.62 -13.31
C LEU A 100 7.35 -4.52 -14.18
N ASP A 101 7.73 -5.69 -13.65
CA ASP A 101 8.44 -6.69 -14.43
C ASP A 101 7.47 -7.42 -15.35
N LYS A 102 7.68 -7.25 -16.66
CA LYS A 102 6.84 -7.80 -17.72
C LYS A 102 6.92 -9.33 -17.82
N PHE A 103 7.98 -9.95 -17.29
CA PHE A 103 8.24 -11.38 -17.45
C PHE A 103 7.89 -12.18 -16.20
N SER A 104 8.09 -11.61 -15.01
CA SER A 104 7.90 -12.34 -13.75
C SER A 104 6.56 -12.09 -13.05
N SER A 105 5.70 -11.22 -13.59
CA SER A 105 4.46 -10.76 -12.91
C SER A 105 4.73 -10.17 -11.52
N LYS A 106 5.91 -9.55 -11.35
CA LYS A 106 6.31 -8.89 -10.12
C LYS A 106 6.20 -7.38 -10.25
N LEU A 107 5.82 -6.76 -9.14
CA LEU A 107 5.83 -5.32 -8.95
C LEU A 107 6.94 -5.00 -7.95
N TYR A 108 7.83 -4.08 -8.34
CA TYR A 108 8.86 -3.53 -7.48
C TYR A 108 8.46 -2.10 -7.09
N THR A 109 8.43 -1.79 -5.80
CA THR A 109 8.06 -0.45 -5.31
C THR A 109 9.11 0.12 -4.37
N VAL A 110 9.45 1.39 -4.54
CA VAL A 110 10.25 2.15 -3.57
C VAL A 110 9.29 2.89 -2.63
N ILE A 111 9.34 2.57 -1.33
CA ILE A 111 8.52 3.27 -0.34
C ILE A 111 9.23 4.53 0.16
N ASN A 112 8.46 5.56 0.44
CA ASN A 112 8.97 6.76 1.08
C ASN A 112 9.52 6.46 2.49
N PRO A 113 10.75 6.86 2.85
CA PRO A 113 11.33 6.59 4.16
C PRO A 113 10.47 7.02 5.36
N ILE A 114 9.70 8.11 5.25
CA ILE A 114 8.80 8.55 6.32
C ILE A 114 7.68 7.52 6.56
N ILE A 115 7.19 6.86 5.51
CA ILE A 115 6.21 5.78 5.67
C ILE A 115 6.82 4.58 6.39
N ILE A 116 8.10 4.29 6.13
CA ILE A 116 8.83 3.19 6.78
C ILE A 116 9.02 3.48 8.28
N GLU A 117 9.32 4.72 8.67
CA GLU A 117 9.41 5.12 10.09
C GLU A 117 8.12 4.82 10.86
N TYR A 118 6.97 4.92 10.19
CA TYR A 118 5.69 4.63 10.82
C TYR A 118 5.36 3.14 10.90
N LEU A 119 6.10 2.23 10.25
CA LEU A 119 5.87 0.79 10.38
C LEU A 119 6.09 0.29 11.80
N ASP A 120 6.96 0.94 12.58
CA ASP A 120 7.18 0.65 14.00
C ASP A 120 5.93 0.82 14.87
N GLN A 121 4.96 1.61 14.40
CA GLN A 121 3.66 1.72 15.06
C GLN A 121 2.91 0.39 15.09
N VAL A 122 3.15 -0.51 14.13
CA VAL A 122 2.54 -1.84 14.14
C VAL A 122 3.11 -2.68 15.27
N PHE A 123 4.44 -2.71 15.44
CA PHE A 123 5.10 -3.44 16.52
C PHE A 123 4.72 -2.92 17.91
N THR A 124 4.48 -1.61 18.03
CA THR A 124 4.08 -0.96 19.30
C THR A 124 2.57 -0.99 19.58
N GLY A 125 1.78 -1.67 18.73
CA GLY A 125 0.34 -1.85 18.93
C GLY A 125 -0.54 -0.68 18.46
N ASN A 126 0.04 0.33 17.81
CA ASN A 126 -0.68 1.48 17.26
C ASN A 126 -1.06 1.29 15.77
N TYR A 127 -1.83 0.25 15.49
CA TYR A 127 -2.28 -0.09 14.12
C TYR A 127 -3.80 -0.28 14.02
N ILE A 128 -4.29 -0.37 12.78
CA ILE A 128 -5.60 -0.91 12.44
C ILE A 128 -5.38 -2.26 11.75
N ASN A 129 -6.17 -3.27 12.12
CA ASN A 129 -6.23 -4.54 11.39
C ASN A 129 -7.56 -4.68 10.65
N PHE A 130 -7.51 -5.22 9.44
CA PHE A 130 -8.72 -5.49 8.68
C PHE A 130 -8.51 -6.46 7.53
N GLU A 131 -9.60 -7.04 7.05
CA GLU A 131 -9.59 -7.88 5.87
C GLU A 131 -9.60 -7.02 4.59
N LEU A 132 -8.48 -7.04 3.85
CA LEU A 132 -8.31 -6.24 2.63
C LEU A 132 -9.41 -6.51 1.60
N ASN A 133 -9.87 -7.75 1.47
CA ASN A 133 -10.93 -8.16 0.53
C ASN A 133 -12.35 -7.76 0.97
N LYS A 134 -12.58 -7.51 2.28
CA LYS A 134 -13.89 -7.08 2.80
C LYS A 134 -14.02 -5.57 2.91
N HIS A 135 -12.92 -4.83 2.87
CA HIS A 135 -12.89 -3.38 3.09
C HIS A 135 -13.26 -2.55 1.84
N CYS A 136 -14.09 -3.13 0.98
CA CYS A 136 -14.44 -2.61 -0.34
C CYS A 136 -15.87 -2.03 -0.42
N LYS A 137 -16.40 -1.54 0.71
CA LYS A 137 -17.72 -0.89 0.79
C LYS A 137 -17.59 0.58 1.11
#